data_AF-I3E5Q6-F1
#
_entry.id   AF-I3E5Q6-F1
#
_cell.length_a   1.000
_cell.length_b   1.000
_cell.length_c   1.000
_cell.angle_alpha   90.00
_cell.angle_beta   90.00
_cell.angle_gamma   90.00
#
_symmetry.space_group_name_H-M   'P 1'
#
loop_
_entity.id
_entity.type
_entity.pdbx_description
1 polymer ?
#
loop_
_entity_poly.entity_id
_entity_poly.type
_entity_poly.pdbx_seq_one_letter_code
_entity_poly.pdbx_strand_id
1 'polypeptide(L)'
;MSSDFTFWNVILMGLASFRLTRLIVFDQITYIFRKPFFDEITEVNKNGENEVYLAPKQHGFKKWMGELLSCYWCTGIWASIFVIYLYFFASFTGKVIILILAVAAIGSIIEVIISKILGN
;
A
#
# COMPACT_ATOMS: atom_id res chain seq x y z
N MET A 1 28.74 15.47 5.70
CA MET A 1 28.16 14.14 5.99
C MET A 1 27.30 14.25 7.24
N SER A 2 26.07 14.78 7.14
CA SER A 2 25.10 14.88 8.28
C SER A 2 23.82 15.66 7.94
N SER A 3 23.28 15.56 6.70
CA SER A 3 21.97 16.14 6.37
C SER A 3 21.01 15.14 5.75
N ASP A 4 21.36 13.85 5.77
CA ASP A 4 20.56 12.81 5.13
C ASP A 4 19.41 12.33 6.04
N PHE A 5 19.57 12.42 7.36
CA PHE A 5 18.59 11.99 8.38
C PHE A 5 18.09 13.14 9.25
N THR A 6 17.76 14.28 8.65
CA THR A 6 16.99 15.30 9.38
C THR A 6 15.63 14.72 9.77
N PHE A 7 15.15 15.00 10.98
CA PHE A 7 13.83 14.58 11.47
C PHE A 7 12.70 14.81 10.44
N TRP A 8 12.79 15.92 9.70
CA TRP A 8 11.91 16.25 8.58
C TRP A 8 11.88 15.20 7.47
N ASN A 9 13.04 14.70 7.04
CA ASN A 9 13.13 13.69 5.99
C ASN A 9 12.54 12.36 6.45
N VAL A 10 12.70 12.00 7.72
CA VAL A 10 12.10 10.78 8.30
C VAL A 10 10.58 10.88 8.29
N ILE A 11 10.02 12.04 8.66
CA ILE A 11 8.58 12.29 8.57
C ILE A 11 8.09 12.18 7.13
N LEU A 12 8.77 12.84 6.17
CA LEU A 12 8.41 12.78 4.76
C LEU A 12 8.45 11.35 4.21
N MET A 13 9.51 10.59 4.51
CA MET A 13 9.63 9.19 4.10
C MET A 13 8.55 8.31 4.75
N GLY A 14 8.20 8.56 6.01
CA GLY A 14 7.12 7.86 6.71
C GLY A 14 5.73 8.15 6.13
N LEU A 15 5.45 9.42 5.80
CA LEU A 15 4.21 9.81 5.12
C LEU A 15 4.15 9.21 3.71
N ALA A 16 5.26 9.23 2.98
CA ALA A 16 5.37 8.63 1.66
C ALA A 16 5.16 7.11 1.69
N SER A 17 5.78 6.40 2.64
CA SER A 17 5.61 4.95 2.79
C SER A 17 4.19 4.59 3.21
N PHE A 18 3.56 5.39 4.08
CA PHE A 18 2.15 5.23 4.43
C PHE A 18 1.23 5.35 3.20
N ARG A 19 1.40 6.41 2.41
CA ARG A 19 0.61 6.60 1.18
C ARG A 19 0.87 5.50 0.17
N LEU A 20 2.13 5.11 -0.02
CA LEU A 20 2.52 4.05 -0.94
C LEU A 20 1.93 2.70 -0.53
N THR A 21 1.96 2.36 0.76
CA THR A 21 1.33 1.15 1.29
C THR A 21 -0.17 1.15 1.03
N ARG A 22 -0.83 2.29 1.28
CA ARG A 22 -2.27 2.42 1.03
C ARG A 22 -2.61 2.30 -0.46
N LEU A 23 -1.77 2.88 -1.33
CA LEU A 23 -1.91 2.70 -2.78
C LEU A 23 -1.75 1.22 -3.16
N ILE A 24 -0.72 0.53 -2.68
CA ILE A 24 -0.49 -0.89 -3.02
C ILE A 24 -1.63 -1.79 -2.54
N VAL A 25 -2.14 -1.55 -1.33
CA VAL A 25 -3.15 -2.43 -0.71
C VAL A 25 -4.57 -2.12 -1.20
N PHE A 26 -4.90 -0.83 -1.40
CA PHE A 26 -6.27 -0.39 -1.65
C PHE A 26 -6.51 0.19 -3.05
N ASP A 27 -5.47 0.51 -3.84
CA ASP A 27 -5.66 1.14 -5.14
C ASP A 27 -6.12 0.13 -6.19
N GLN A 28 -7.28 0.41 -6.80
CA GLN A 28 -7.84 -0.36 -7.90
C GLN A 28 -7.03 -0.22 -9.19
N ILE A 29 -6.11 0.75 -9.30
CA ILE A 29 -5.18 0.83 -10.45
C ILE A 29 -4.27 -0.40 -10.49
N THR A 30 -3.95 -1.01 -9.34
CA THR A 30 -3.28 -2.30 -9.27
C THR A 30 -4.21 -3.49 -9.50
N TYR A 31 -5.49 -3.30 -9.85
CA TYR A 31 -6.42 -4.40 -10.14
C TYR A 31 -5.90 -5.31 -11.28
N ILE A 32 -5.22 -4.74 -12.28
CA ILE A 32 -4.53 -5.51 -13.33
C ILE A 32 -3.39 -6.37 -12.75
N PHE A 33 -2.69 -5.87 -11.74
CA PHE A 33 -1.74 -6.64 -10.95
C PHE A 33 -2.46 -7.62 -10.01
N ARG A 34 -3.64 -7.30 -9.46
CA ARG A 34 -4.40 -8.11 -8.48
C ARG A 34 -5.09 -9.33 -9.10
N LYS A 35 -5.63 -9.17 -10.31
CA LYS A 35 -6.35 -10.19 -11.09
C LYS A 35 -5.58 -11.51 -11.28
N PRO A 36 -4.24 -11.53 -11.43
CA PRO A 36 -3.47 -12.78 -11.44
C PRO A 36 -3.17 -13.39 -10.05
N PHE A 37 -3.40 -12.70 -8.93
CA PHE A 37 -3.01 -13.17 -7.58
C PHE A 37 -4.18 -13.65 -6.69
N PHE A 38 -5.40 -13.15 -6.92
CA PHE A 38 -6.60 -13.58 -6.19
C PHE A 38 -7.49 -14.41 -7.12
N ASP A 39 -7.93 -15.59 -6.67
CA ASP A 39 -9.02 -16.34 -7.31
C ASP A 39 -10.31 -16.06 -6.54
N GLU A 40 -11.38 -15.72 -7.26
CA GLU A 40 -12.73 -15.74 -6.72
C GLU A 40 -13.15 -17.21 -6.64
N ILE A 41 -13.04 -17.82 -5.44
CA ILE A 41 -13.54 -19.17 -5.22
C ILE A 41 -14.96 -19.00 -4.65
N THR A 42 -15.95 -19.22 -5.50
CA THR A 42 -17.35 -19.39 -5.10
C THR A 42 -17.52 -20.77 -4.46
N GLU A 43 -17.30 -20.87 -3.15
CA GLU A 43 -17.69 -22.04 -2.38
C GLU A 43 -19.18 -21.89 -2.03
N VAL A 44 -20.02 -22.76 -2.60
CA VAL A 44 -21.43 -22.86 -2.23
C VAL A 44 -21.49 -23.50 -0.84
N ASN A 45 -21.83 -22.71 0.18
CA ASN A 45 -22.01 -23.23 1.53
C ASN A 45 -23.17 -24.25 1.54
N LYS A 46 -23.20 -25.17 2.52
CA LYS A 46 -24.20 -26.25 2.63
C LYS A 46 -25.67 -25.78 2.69
N ASN A 47 -25.92 -24.47 2.79
CA ASN A 47 -27.22 -23.82 2.81
C ASN A 47 -27.63 -23.15 1.48
N GLY A 48 -26.84 -23.26 0.41
CA GLY A 48 -27.22 -22.79 -0.93
C GLY A 48 -27.08 -21.28 -1.18
N GLU A 49 -26.37 -20.56 -0.30
CA GLU A 49 -26.04 -19.14 -0.49
C GLU A 49 -24.64 -18.98 -1.11
N ASN A 50 -24.55 -18.17 -2.17
CA ASN A 50 -23.31 -17.86 -2.87
C ASN A 50 -22.51 -16.83 -2.07
N GLU A 51 -21.65 -17.29 -1.16
CA GLU A 51 -20.69 -16.42 -0.50
C GLU A 51 -19.39 -16.42 -1.30
N VAL A 52 -19.08 -15.26 -1.90
CA VAL A 52 -17.85 -15.06 -2.68
C VAL A 52 -16.69 -14.85 -1.71
N TYR A 53 -15.93 -15.91 -1.45
CA TYR A 53 -14.69 -15.83 -0.66
C TYR A 53 -13.50 -15.54 -1.59
N LEU A 54 -12.82 -14.42 -1.37
CA LEU A 54 -11.56 -14.11 -2.05
C LEU A 54 -10.43 -14.94 -1.42
N ALA A 55 -10.08 -16.06 -2.04
CA ALA A 55 -8.98 -16.91 -1.58
C ALA A 55 -7.69 -16.63 -2.41
N PRO A 56 -6.51 -16.53 -1.76
CA PRO A 56 -5.24 -16.39 -2.47
C PRO A 56 -4.92 -17.63 -3.31
N LYS A 57 -4.37 -17.44 -4.53
CA LYS A 57 -3.99 -18.54 -5.44
C LYS A 57 -2.99 -19.53 -4.81
N GLN A 58 -3.19 -20.82 -5.08
CA GLN A 58 -2.52 -21.93 -4.39
C GLN A 58 -1.05 -22.22 -4.82
N HIS A 59 -0.45 -21.55 -5.83
CA HIS A 59 0.90 -21.92 -6.32
C HIS A 59 1.86 -20.77 -6.69
N GLY A 60 3.11 -20.86 -6.22
CA GLY A 60 4.28 -20.06 -6.67
C GLY A 60 4.45 -18.68 -6.03
N PHE A 61 5.25 -17.81 -6.67
CA PHE A 61 5.50 -16.40 -6.29
C PHE A 61 4.22 -15.59 -6.06
N LYS A 62 3.11 -16.05 -6.69
CA LYS A 62 1.79 -15.46 -6.58
C LYS A 62 1.11 -15.66 -5.22
N LYS A 63 1.34 -16.81 -4.55
CA LYS A 63 0.86 -17.07 -3.18
C LYS A 63 1.58 -16.18 -2.17
N TRP A 64 2.90 -16.08 -2.30
CA TRP A 64 3.74 -15.25 -1.42
C TRP A 64 3.37 -13.76 -1.51
N MET A 65 3.14 -13.25 -2.73
CA MET A 65 2.63 -11.89 -2.92
C MET A 65 1.20 -11.72 -2.39
N GLY A 66 0.30 -12.68 -2.62
CA GLY A 66 -1.06 -12.65 -2.08
C GLY A 66 -1.09 -12.61 -0.54
N GLU A 67 -0.24 -13.38 0.12
CA GLU A 67 -0.13 -13.45 1.58
C GLU A 67 0.53 -12.19 2.18
N LEU A 68 1.53 -11.62 1.49
CA LEU A 68 2.08 -10.29 1.80
C LEU A 68 1.01 -9.20 1.72
N LEU A 69 0.20 -9.20 0.65
CA LEU A 69 -0.91 -8.26 0.44
C LEU A 69 -2.07 -8.46 1.42
N SER A 70 -2.26 -9.68 1.95
CA SER A 70 -3.21 -9.95 3.03
C SER A 70 -2.78 -9.31 4.36
N CYS A 71 -1.48 -9.11 4.58
CA CYS A 71 -0.97 -8.47 5.79
C CYS A 71 -0.54 -7.03 5.49
N TYR A 72 -1.41 -6.07 5.83
CA TYR A 72 -1.14 -4.63 5.68
C TYR A 72 0.18 -4.19 6.35
N TRP A 73 0.60 -4.90 7.39
CA TRP A 73 1.86 -4.67 8.12
C TRP A 73 3.08 -5.05 7.28
N CYS A 74 3.04 -6.19 6.60
CA CYS A 74 4.12 -6.66 5.76
C CYS A 74 4.29 -5.78 4.52
N THR A 75 3.20 -5.37 3.87
CA THR A 75 3.27 -4.39 2.77
C THR A 75 3.88 -3.06 3.21
N GLY A 76 3.64 -2.64 4.46
CA GLY A 76 4.21 -1.41 5.02
C GLY A 76 5.73 -1.46 5.16
N ILE A 77 6.27 -2.60 5.57
CA ILE A 77 7.72 -2.82 5.67
C ILE A 77 8.36 -2.76 4.29
N TRP A 78 7.81 -3.47 3.30
CA TRP A 78 8.32 -3.46 1.92
C TRP A 78 8.23 -2.08 1.27
N ALA A 79 7.12 -1.36 1.47
CA ALA A 79 6.96 0.01 0.99
C ALA A 79 8.00 0.95 1.62
N SER A 80 8.29 0.79 2.91
CA SER A 80 9.30 1.61 3.61
C SER A 80 10.71 1.33 3.09
N ILE A 81 11.06 0.05 2.87
CA ILE A 81 12.33 -0.33 2.24
C ILE A 81 12.45 0.30 0.85
N PHE A 82 11.40 0.24 0.04
CA PHE A 82 11.39 0.83 -1.31
C PHE A 82 11.56 2.35 -1.30
N VAL A 83 10.87 3.05 -0.39
CA VAL A 83 11.01 4.51 -0.22
C VAL A 83 12.43 4.90 0.19
N ILE A 84 13.02 4.17 1.14
CA ILE A 84 14.41 4.39 1.56
C ILE A 84 15.37 4.11 0.40
N TYR A 85 15.15 3.02 -0.34
CA TYR A 85 15.96 2.71 -1.52
C TYR A 85 15.89 3.81 -2.58
N LEU A 86 14.70 4.34 -2.87
CA LEU A 86 14.53 5.48 -3.78
C LEU A 86 15.26 6.74 -3.30
N TYR A 87 15.23 7.00 -1.99
CA TYR A 87 15.93 8.15 -1.40
C TYR A 87 17.45 8.09 -1.64
N PHE A 88 18.04 6.90 -1.50
CA PHE A 88 19.48 6.70 -1.69
C PHE A 88 19.89 6.56 -3.16
N PHE A 89 19.12 5.83 -3.98
CA PHE A 89 19.53 5.47 -5.34
C PHE A 89 19.15 6.54 -6.40
N ALA A 90 18.06 7.27 -6.20
CA ALA A 90 17.56 8.25 -7.16
C ALA A 90 17.54 9.66 -6.54
N SER A 91 18.71 10.31 -6.46
CA SER A 91 18.87 11.54 -5.67
C SER A 91 18.00 12.73 -6.10
N PHE A 92 17.58 12.84 -7.37
CA PHE A 92 16.65 13.89 -7.81
C PHE A 92 15.22 13.35 -7.96
N THR A 93 15.03 12.36 -8.83
CA THR A 93 13.71 11.78 -9.13
C THR A 93 13.07 11.12 -7.90
N GLY A 94 13.85 10.39 -7.10
CA GLY A 94 13.37 9.73 -5.89
C GLY A 94 12.89 10.73 -4.85
N LYS A 95 13.63 11.82 -4.62
CA LYS A 95 13.21 12.89 -3.69
C LYS A 95 11.90 13.56 -4.13
N VAL A 96 11.74 13.82 -5.42
CA VAL A 96 10.49 14.38 -5.97
C VAL A 96 9.32 13.42 -5.77
N ILE A 97 9.50 12.13 -6.05
CA ILE A 97 8.46 11.12 -5.83
C ILE A 97 8.06 11.03 -4.36
N ILE A 98 9.04 10.99 -3.45
CA ILE A 98 8.81 10.95 -1.99
C ILE A 98 8.02 12.18 -1.55
N LEU A 99 8.38 13.37 -2.06
CA LEU A 99 7.68 14.60 -1.74
C LEU A 99 6.23 14.58 -2.22
N ILE A 100 5.98 14.15 -3.47
CA ILE A 100 4.62 14.01 -4.02
C ILE A 100 3.79 13.04 -3.19
N LEU A 101 4.36 11.88 -2.84
CA LEU A 101 3.69 10.86 -2.02
C LEU A 101 3.39 11.39 -0.62
N ALA A 102 4.31 12.13 0.00
CA ALA A 102 4.11 12.72 1.32
C ALA A 102 3.01 13.79 1.31
N VAL A 103 2.99 14.68 0.31
CA VAL A 103 1.93 15.69 0.16
C VAL A 103 0.57 15.04 -0.08
N ALA A 104 0.51 14.00 -0.92
CA ALA A 104 -0.71 13.23 -1.13
C ALA A 104 -1.19 12.51 0.15
N ALA A 105 -0.26 12.01 0.98
CA ALA A 105 -0.57 11.43 2.28
C ALA A 105 -1.29 12.44 3.18
N ILE A 106 -0.74 13.66 3.27
CA ILE A 106 -1.30 14.75 4.07
C ILE A 106 -2.71 15.09 3.57
N GLY A 107 -2.89 15.24 2.26
CA GLY A 107 -4.21 15.50 1.66
C GLY A 107 -5.25 14.45 2.04
N SER A 108 -4.89 13.16 1.98
CA SER A 108 -5.80 12.08 2.38
C SER A 108 -6.07 12.00 3.88
N ILE A 109 -5.11 12.37 4.73
CA ILE A 109 -5.33 12.46 6.18
C ILE A 109 -6.34 13.58 6.46
N ILE A 110 -6.16 14.74 5.82
CA ILE A 110 -7.07 15.88 5.94
C ILE A 110 -8.48 15.48 5.46
N GLU A 111 -8.59 14.82 4.31
CA GLU A 111 -9.87 14.33 3.78
C GLU A 111 -10.58 13.40 4.77
N VAL A 112 -9.88 12.39 5.31
CA VAL A 112 -10.46 11.46 6.30
C VAL A 112 -10.91 12.18 7.57
N ILE A 113 -10.13 13.16 8.04
CA ILE A 113 -10.50 13.98 9.21
C ILE A 113 -11.75 14.79 8.90
N ILE A 114 -11.79 15.47 7.75
CA ILE A 114 -12.94 16.27 7.29
C ILE A 114 -14.19 15.38 7.17
N SER A 115 -14.10 14.23 6.50
CA SER A 115 -15.21 13.27 6.38
C SER A 115 -15.72 12.79 7.74
N LYS A 116 -14.82 12.51 8.68
CA LYS A 116 -15.20 12.06 10.03
C LYS A 116 -15.84 13.17 10.86
N ILE A 117 -15.41 14.43 10.69
CA ILE A 117 -16.00 15.60 11.36
C ILE A 117 -17.37 15.93 10.77
N LEU A 118 -17.54 15.82 9.46
CA LEU A 118 -18.81 16.07 8.76
C LEU A 118 -19.85 14.95 8.92
N GLY A 119 -19.47 13.80 9.49
CA GLY A 119 -20.42 12.83 10.04
C GLY A 119 -21.32 12.16 9.00
N ASN A 120 -20.72 11.47 8.03
CA ASN A 120 -21.40 10.40 7.29
C ASN A 120 -20.70 9.06 7.51
#